data_AF-A0A8E9PQS5-F1
#
_entry.id   AF-A0A8E9PQS5-F1
#
_cell.length_a   1.000
_cell.length_b   1.000
_cell.length_c   1.000
_cell.angle_alpha   90.00
_cell.angle_beta   90.00
_cell.angle_gamma   90.00
#
_symmetry.space_group_name_H-M   'P 1'
#
loop_
_entity.id
_entity.type
_entity.pdbx_description
1 polymer ?
#
loop_
_entity_poly.entity_id
_entity_poly.type
_entity_poly.pdbx_seq_one_letter_code
_entity_poly.pdbx_strand_id
1 'polypeptide(L)'
;MSIIKSRMIEGIRPNADTLTAIKEQMGIEEDTDVRFMALEVQFDRKIYYCALSGGKLENGEPTLTLVGQAALEVIINHPSPNNTLVFQQVKLGETPLKTKVKATLRNAPANSKICFFGDMQGELDGVLSDVFNIQPSLDSYH
;
A
#
# COMPACT_ATOMS: atom_id res chain seq x y z
N MET A 1 -18.16 2.73 15.41
CA MET A 1 -17.49 3.04 14.13
C MET A 1 -16.39 2.02 13.90
N SER A 2 -16.34 1.37 12.73
CA SER A 2 -15.22 0.47 12.41
C SER A 2 -13.96 1.31 12.15
N ILE A 3 -12.94 1.06 12.98
CA ILE A 3 -11.61 1.68 12.92
C ILE A 3 -10.76 0.83 11.97
N ILE A 4 -10.00 1.48 11.10
CA ILE A 4 -8.98 0.81 10.29
C ILE A 4 -7.75 0.69 11.19
N LYS A 5 -7.18 -0.52 11.27
CA LYS A 5 -5.87 -0.74 11.89
C LYS A 5 -4.95 -1.27 10.81
N SER A 6 -3.76 -0.71 10.67
CA SER A 6 -2.78 -1.24 9.74
C SER A 6 -1.42 -1.43 10.39
N ARG A 7 -0.64 -2.35 9.82
CA ARG A 7 0.76 -2.61 10.17
C ARG A 7 1.55 -2.76 8.89
N MET A 8 2.80 -2.30 8.90
CA MET A 8 3.71 -2.52 7.77
C MET A 8 3.95 -4.02 7.60
N ILE A 9 3.96 -4.48 6.34
CA ILE A 9 4.41 -5.82 6.01
C ILE A 9 5.94 -5.83 6.10
N GLU A 10 6.47 -6.73 6.90
CA GLU A 10 7.90 -6.90 7.11
C GLU A 10 8.37 -8.25 6.55
N GLY A 11 9.65 -8.34 6.18
CA GLY A 11 10.26 -9.59 5.70
C GLY A 11 9.88 -10.03 4.28
N ILE A 12 8.90 -9.39 3.64
CA ILE A 12 8.55 -9.63 2.24
C ILE A 12 9.20 -8.57 1.35
N ARG A 13 9.91 -9.02 0.32
CA ARG A 13 10.61 -8.14 -0.62
C ARG A 13 9.87 -8.03 -1.96
N PRO A 14 9.99 -6.87 -2.65
CA PRO A 14 9.64 -6.76 -4.06
C PRO A 14 10.60 -7.61 -4.91
N ASN A 15 10.38 -7.63 -6.22
CA ASN A 15 11.28 -8.32 -7.15
C ASN A 15 12.68 -7.71 -7.09
N ALA A 16 13.69 -8.55 -7.33
CA ALA A 16 15.10 -8.14 -7.23
C ALA A 16 15.40 -6.96 -8.18
N ASP A 17 14.94 -7.04 -9.43
CA ASP A 17 15.16 -5.98 -10.43
C ASP A 17 14.54 -4.65 -10.00
N THR A 18 13.30 -4.68 -9.47
CA THR A 18 12.60 -3.50 -8.96
C THR A 18 13.34 -2.91 -7.75
N LEU A 19 13.81 -3.75 -6.83
CA LEU A 19 14.56 -3.30 -5.65
C LEU A 19 15.88 -2.62 -6.04
N THR A 20 16.62 -3.22 -6.97
CA THR A 20 17.90 -2.68 -7.48
C THR A 20 17.66 -1.33 -8.15
N ALA A 21 16.67 -1.23 -9.04
CA ALA A 21 16.34 0.03 -9.71
C ALA A 21 15.97 1.14 -8.72
N ILE A 22 15.25 0.81 -7.63
CA ILE A 22 14.93 1.79 -6.58
C ILE A 22 16.18 2.25 -5.86
N LYS A 23 17.06 1.32 -5.48
CA LYS A 23 18.30 1.65 -4.78
C LYS A 23 19.21 2.52 -5.62
N GLU A 24 19.38 2.19 -6.90
CA GLU A 24 20.11 3.01 -7.87
C GLU A 24 19.51 4.41 -8.02
N GLN A 25 18.19 4.50 -8.23
CA GLN A 25 17.50 5.79 -8.41
C GLN A 25 17.59 6.68 -7.16
N MET A 26 17.56 6.08 -5.96
CA MET A 26 17.59 6.81 -4.69
C MET A 26 19.01 7.01 -4.14
N GLY A 27 20.04 6.46 -4.79
CA GLY A 27 21.42 6.50 -4.30
C GLY A 27 21.60 5.77 -2.97
N ILE A 28 20.81 4.72 -2.72
CA ILE A 28 20.83 3.93 -1.50
C ILE A 28 21.82 2.78 -1.66
N GLU A 29 22.64 2.53 -0.64
CA GLU A 29 23.60 1.41 -0.64
C GLU A 29 22.88 0.04 -0.70
N GLU A 30 23.52 -0.93 -1.35
CA GLU A 30 22.94 -2.27 -1.58
C GLU A 30 22.54 -2.99 -0.28
N ASP A 31 23.22 -2.73 0.83
CA ASP A 31 22.92 -3.37 2.13
C ASP A 31 21.85 -2.65 2.97
N THR A 32 21.38 -1.48 2.52
CA THR A 32 20.32 -0.75 3.24
C THR A 32 18.99 -1.50 3.12
N ASP A 33 18.32 -1.71 4.26
CA ASP A 33 16.97 -2.25 4.29
C ASP A 33 15.96 -1.17 3.89
N VAL A 34 15.19 -1.44 2.84
CA VAL A 34 14.20 -0.51 2.28
C VAL A 34 12.81 -1.05 2.56
N ARG A 35 12.00 -0.26 3.26
CA ARG A 35 10.60 -0.58 3.54
C ARG A 35 9.69 0.09 2.52
N PHE A 36 8.69 -0.65 2.07
CA PHE A 36 7.69 -0.18 1.11
C PHE A 36 6.34 -0.01 1.81
N MET A 37 5.52 0.94 1.33
CA MET A 37 4.17 1.20 1.87
C MET A 37 3.18 0.08 1.50
N ALA A 38 3.47 -1.11 2.01
CA ALA A 38 2.67 -2.32 1.92
C ALA A 38 2.20 -2.67 3.34
N LEU A 39 0.89 -2.79 3.49
CA LEU A 39 0.22 -2.81 4.79
C LEU A 39 -0.64 -4.06 4.93
N GLU A 40 -0.57 -4.73 6.08
CA GLU A 40 -1.64 -5.60 6.55
C GLU A 40 -2.70 -4.71 7.21
N VAL A 41 -3.92 -4.73 6.68
CA VAL A 41 -5.02 -3.85 7.11
C VAL A 41 -6.15 -4.69 7.69
N GLN A 42 -6.51 -4.43 8.95
CA GLN A 42 -7.68 -5.00 9.59
C GLN A 42 -8.84 -4.01 9.56
N PHE A 43 -9.97 -4.43 8.97
CA PHE A 43 -11.20 -3.65 8.95
C PHE A 43 -12.42 -4.58 8.96
N ASP A 44 -13.35 -4.32 9.88
CA ASP A 44 -14.62 -5.06 9.97
C ASP A 44 -14.45 -6.59 10.10
N ARG A 45 -13.52 -7.02 10.97
CA ARG A 45 -13.11 -8.43 11.19
C ARG A 45 -12.51 -9.13 9.96
N LYS A 46 -12.21 -8.41 8.89
CA LYS A 46 -11.51 -8.90 7.71
C LYS A 46 -10.08 -8.35 7.70
N ILE A 47 -9.16 -9.13 7.13
CA ILE A 47 -7.78 -8.74 6.85
C ILE A 47 -7.66 -8.46 5.35
N TYR A 48 -6.85 -7.47 4.98
CA TYR A 48 -6.52 -7.10 3.61
C TYR A 48 -5.03 -6.77 3.51
N TYR A 49 -4.47 -6.89 2.32
CA TYR A 49 -3.08 -6.52 2.04
C TYR A 49 -3.08 -5.34 1.08
N CYS A 50 -2.74 -4.16 1.59
CA CYS A 50 -2.90 -2.90 0.86
C CYS A 50 -1.55 -2.30 0.48
N ALA A 51 -1.35 -1.99 -0.79
CA ALA A 51 -0.20 -1.23 -1.26
C ALA A 51 -0.61 0.23 -1.50
N LEU A 52 0.17 1.18 -1.00
CA LEU A 52 0.06 2.59 -1.34
C LEU A 52 1.08 2.89 -2.43
N SER A 53 0.64 2.74 -3.67
CA SER A 53 1.56 2.69 -4.81
C SER A 53 1.81 4.03 -5.50
N GLY A 54 1.10 5.09 -5.14
CA GLY A 54 1.17 6.35 -5.89
C GLY A 54 0.88 6.17 -7.38
N GLY A 55 1.44 7.04 -8.20
CA GLY A 55 1.34 6.95 -9.66
C GLY A 55 0.18 7.77 -10.22
N LYS A 56 -0.24 7.45 -11.44
CA LYS A 56 -1.28 8.18 -12.17
C LYS A 56 -2.04 7.24 -13.08
N LEU A 57 -3.20 7.71 -13.54
CA LEU A 57 -3.94 7.03 -14.60
C LEU A 57 -3.53 7.66 -15.93
N GLU A 58 -2.89 6.89 -16.80
CA GLU A 58 -2.51 7.31 -18.15
C GLU A 58 -3.22 6.43 -19.16
N ASN A 59 -3.90 7.04 -20.14
CA ASN A 59 -4.64 6.32 -21.18
C ASN A 59 -5.66 5.28 -20.67
N GLY A 60 -6.18 5.47 -19.45
CA GLY A 60 -7.11 4.55 -18.81
C GLY A 60 -6.44 3.41 -18.05
N GLU A 61 -5.11 3.35 -18.01
CA GLU A 61 -4.34 2.32 -17.30
C GLU A 61 -3.58 2.90 -16.10
N PRO A 62 -3.46 2.15 -14.99
CA PRO A 62 -2.67 2.57 -13.83
C PRO A 62 -1.18 2.52 -14.18
N THR A 63 -0.53 3.68 -14.17
CA THR A 63 0.93 3.80 -14.28
C THR A 63 1.48 4.13 -12.89
N LEU A 64 2.07 3.12 -12.24
CA LEU A 64 2.61 3.24 -10.87
C LEU A 64 3.98 3.94 -10.89
N THR A 65 4.35 4.56 -9.76
CA THR A 65 5.76 4.95 -9.55
C THR A 65 6.60 3.70 -9.30
N LEU A 66 7.93 3.81 -9.44
CA LEU A 66 8.83 2.69 -9.16
C LEU A 66 8.69 2.17 -7.72
N VAL A 67 8.66 3.08 -6.74
CA VAL A 67 8.38 2.75 -5.32
C VAL A 67 7.01 2.10 -5.16
N GLY A 68 6.05 2.54 -5.97
CA GLY A 68 4.70 2.00 -5.98
C GLY A 68 4.57 0.59 -6.51
N GLN A 69 5.32 0.29 -7.57
CA GLN A 69 5.46 -1.04 -8.12
C GLN A 69 6.07 -1.97 -7.06
N ALA A 70 7.11 -1.53 -6.34
CA ALA A 70 7.66 -2.34 -5.25
C ALA A 70 6.63 -2.60 -4.13
N ALA A 71 5.85 -1.60 -3.72
CA ALA A 71 4.77 -1.81 -2.74
C ALA A 71 3.72 -2.83 -3.22
N LEU A 72 3.36 -2.79 -4.50
CA LEU A 72 2.48 -3.77 -5.13
C LEU A 72 3.09 -5.18 -5.14
N GLU A 73 4.35 -5.29 -5.52
CA GLU A 73 5.07 -6.57 -5.55
C GLU A 73 5.16 -7.19 -4.15
N VAL A 74 5.36 -6.39 -3.10
CA VAL A 74 5.34 -6.87 -1.71
C VAL A 74 3.99 -7.51 -1.36
N ILE A 75 2.85 -6.88 -1.66
CA ILE A 75 1.55 -7.49 -1.38
C ILE A 75 1.25 -8.69 -2.28
N ILE A 76 1.74 -8.70 -3.52
CA ILE A 76 1.61 -9.84 -4.43
C ILE A 76 2.38 -11.04 -3.87
N ASN A 77 3.61 -10.82 -3.42
CA ASN A 77 4.49 -11.86 -2.84
C ASN A 77 4.03 -12.31 -1.45
N HIS A 78 3.20 -11.52 -0.77
CA HIS A 78 2.65 -11.91 0.53
C HIS A 78 1.76 -13.16 0.41
N PRO A 79 1.98 -14.19 1.25
CA PRO A 79 1.12 -15.37 1.28
C PRO A 79 -0.28 -14.97 1.75
N SER A 80 -1.29 -15.17 0.90
CA SER A 80 -2.68 -14.91 1.25
C SER A 80 -3.53 -16.11 0.81
N PRO A 81 -4.56 -16.50 1.59
CA PRO A 81 -5.52 -17.51 1.17
C PRO A 81 -6.42 -17.03 0.01
N ASN A 82 -6.33 -15.75 -0.40
CA ASN A 82 -7.10 -15.17 -1.48
C ASN A 82 -6.19 -14.46 -2.49
N ASN A 83 -6.40 -14.75 -3.77
CA ASN A 83 -5.64 -14.20 -4.90
C ASN A 83 -6.32 -13.00 -5.57
N THR A 84 -7.43 -12.48 -5.02
CA THR A 84 -8.11 -11.30 -5.54
C THR A 84 -7.21 -10.08 -5.42
N LEU A 85 -6.88 -9.46 -6.56
CA LEU A 85 -6.16 -8.19 -6.64
C LEU A 85 -7.11 -7.10 -7.14
N VAL A 86 -7.27 -6.04 -6.36
CA VAL A 86 -8.12 -4.88 -6.69
C VAL A 86 -7.24 -3.66 -6.88
N PHE A 87 -7.37 -3.01 -8.03
CA PHE A 87 -6.78 -1.69 -8.28
C PHE A 87 -7.82 -0.61 -7.98
N GLN A 88 -7.51 0.26 -7.03
CA GLN A 88 -8.39 1.36 -6.63
C GLN A 88 -7.68 2.69 -6.86
N GLN A 89 -8.19 3.47 -7.82
CA GLN A 89 -7.75 4.85 -7.97
C GLN A 89 -8.24 5.68 -6.79
N VAL A 90 -7.33 6.38 -6.13
CA VAL A 90 -7.59 7.35 -5.08
C VAL A 90 -7.35 8.73 -5.65
N LYS A 91 -8.41 9.55 -5.68
CA LYS A 91 -8.35 10.94 -6.15
C LYS A 91 -8.98 11.86 -5.09
N LEU A 92 -8.42 13.03 -4.90
CA LEU A 92 -9.07 14.09 -4.13
C LEU A 92 -10.37 14.50 -4.83
N GLY A 93 -11.34 14.91 -4.03
CA GLY A 93 -12.67 15.31 -4.48
C GLY A 93 -13.61 15.41 -3.29
N GLU A 94 -14.89 15.69 -3.56
CA GLU A 94 -15.89 15.98 -2.51
C GLU A 94 -16.04 14.86 -1.47
N THR A 95 -15.86 13.61 -1.89
CA THR A 95 -15.88 12.47 -0.97
C THR A 95 -14.50 12.30 -0.29
N PRO A 96 -14.44 12.33 1.05
CA PRO A 96 -13.19 12.13 1.79
C PRO A 96 -12.49 10.80 1.46
N LEU A 97 -11.16 10.82 1.44
CA LEU A 97 -10.36 9.62 1.15
C LEU A 97 -10.67 8.46 2.10
N LYS A 98 -10.87 8.75 3.39
CA LYS A 98 -11.28 7.77 4.40
C LYS A 98 -12.54 7.01 4.02
N THR A 99 -13.53 7.69 3.43
CA THR A 99 -14.79 7.09 3.01
C THR A 99 -14.58 6.19 1.81
N LYS A 100 -13.76 6.62 0.84
CA LYS A 100 -13.40 5.83 -0.34
C LYS A 100 -12.67 4.55 0.06
N VAL A 101 -11.64 4.65 0.90
CA VAL A 101 -10.90 3.48 1.41
C VAL A 101 -11.83 2.51 2.13
N LYS A 102 -12.67 2.99 3.06
CA LYS A 102 -13.63 2.14 3.76
C LYS A 102 -14.63 1.45 2.82
N ALA A 103 -15.08 2.14 1.78
CA ALA A 103 -15.97 1.55 0.78
C ALA A 103 -15.28 0.44 -0.01
N THR A 104 -14.05 0.67 -0.47
CA THR A 104 -13.23 -0.35 -1.15
C THR A 104 -13.01 -1.57 -0.25
N LEU A 105 -12.60 -1.37 1.01
CA LEU A 105 -12.41 -2.45 1.97
C LEU A 105 -13.72 -3.22 2.21
N ARG A 106 -14.85 -2.53 2.42
CA ARG A 106 -16.14 -3.19 2.67
C ARG A 106 -16.58 -4.09 1.52
N ASN A 107 -16.37 -3.64 0.29
CA ASN A 107 -16.77 -4.34 -0.94
C ASN A 107 -15.80 -5.45 -1.33
N ALA A 108 -14.55 -5.40 -0.86
CA ALA A 108 -13.57 -6.43 -1.13
C ALA A 108 -13.83 -7.72 -0.32
N PRO A 109 -13.57 -8.90 -0.90
CA PRO A 109 -13.52 -10.15 -0.15
C PRO A 109 -12.43 -10.12 0.93
N ALA A 110 -12.57 -10.92 1.98
CA ALA A 110 -11.53 -11.06 3.01
C ALA A 110 -10.22 -11.60 2.38
N ASN A 111 -9.08 -11.17 2.94
CA ASN A 111 -7.72 -11.51 2.53
C ASN A 111 -7.33 -11.03 1.12
N SER A 112 -8.12 -10.14 0.52
CA SER A 112 -7.80 -9.58 -0.79
C SER A 112 -6.59 -8.65 -0.74
N LYS A 113 -5.90 -8.57 -1.87
CA LYS A 113 -4.80 -7.64 -2.14
C LYS A 113 -5.38 -6.40 -2.83
N ILE A 114 -5.04 -5.21 -2.36
CA ILE A 114 -5.61 -3.96 -2.84
C ILE A 114 -4.49 -2.97 -3.12
N CYS A 115 -4.34 -2.56 -4.39
CA CYS A 115 -3.41 -1.54 -4.82
C CYS A 115 -4.14 -0.19 -4.88
N PHE A 116 -3.86 0.68 -3.92
CA PHE A 116 -4.31 2.06 -3.97
C PHE A 116 -3.29 2.88 -4.76
N PHE A 117 -3.74 3.44 -5.89
CA PHE A 117 -2.90 4.24 -6.79
C PHE A 117 -3.56 5.58 -7.07
N GLY A 118 -2.78 6.57 -7.47
CA GLY A 118 -3.28 7.92 -7.69
C GLY A 118 -2.20 8.95 -7.43
N ASP A 119 -2.48 10.20 -7.80
CA ASP A 119 -1.53 11.28 -7.60
C ASP A 119 -1.30 11.46 -6.10
N MET A 120 -0.12 11.02 -5.63
CA MET A 120 0.28 11.06 -4.24
C MET A 120 1.29 12.18 -3.96
N GLN A 121 1.65 13.00 -4.96
CA GLN A 121 2.53 14.16 -4.74
C GLN A 121 1.74 15.27 -4.02
N GLY A 122 1.76 15.24 -2.69
CA GLY A 122 1.18 16.28 -1.84
C GLY A 122 0.39 15.72 -0.66
N GLU A 123 -0.80 16.26 -0.43
CA GLU A 123 -1.64 16.01 0.75
C GLU A 123 -2.09 14.54 0.90
N LEU A 124 -2.07 13.74 -0.17
CA LEU A 124 -2.53 12.34 -0.11
C LEU A 124 -1.65 11.43 0.72
N ASP A 125 -0.33 11.67 0.79
CA ASP A 125 0.59 10.79 1.55
C ASP A 125 0.31 10.87 3.06
N GLY A 126 0.20 12.10 3.58
CA GLY A 126 -0.18 12.35 4.97
C GLY A 126 -1.61 11.89 5.30
N VAL A 127 -2.57 12.16 4.39
CA VAL A 127 -3.97 11.79 4.62
C VAL A 127 -4.18 10.26 4.53
N LEU A 128 -3.50 9.56 3.61
CA LEU A 128 -3.62 8.11 3.52
C LEU A 128 -2.97 7.44 4.74
N SER A 129 -1.78 7.88 5.15
CA SER A 129 -1.13 7.40 6.37
C SER A 129 -2.04 7.55 7.60
N ASP A 130 -2.70 8.71 7.74
CA ASP A 130 -3.70 8.96 8.79
C ASP A 130 -4.96 8.09 8.66
N VAL A 131 -5.42 7.82 7.44
CA VAL A 131 -6.59 6.97 7.19
C VAL A 131 -6.33 5.53 7.60
N PHE A 132 -5.15 5.00 7.28
CA PHE A 132 -4.78 3.63 7.59
C PHE A 132 -4.45 3.43 9.06
N ASN A 133 -4.11 4.51 9.79
CA ASN A 133 -3.76 4.46 11.21
C ASN A 133 -2.69 3.39 11.45
N ILE A 134 -1.56 3.59 10.76
CA ILE A 134 -0.41 2.69 10.76
C ILE A 134 0.12 2.63 12.19
N GLN A 135 -0.01 1.45 12.79
CA GLN A 135 0.55 1.22 14.11
C GLN A 135 2.07 1.19 13.96
N PRO A 136 2.83 1.86 14.86
CA PRO A 136 4.26 1.65 14.92
C PRO A 136 4.51 0.15 15.06
N SER A 137 5.43 -0.39 14.26
CA SER A 137 5.92 -1.75 14.49
C SER A 137 6.36 -1.84 15.95
N LEU A 138 6.04 -2.95 16.61
CA LEU A 138 6.47 -3.23 17.98
C LEU A 138 7.98 -3.51 17.99
N ASP A 139 8.80 -2.52 17.61
CA ASP A 139 10.25 -2.47 17.86
C ASP A 139 10.54 -1.34 18.85
N SER A 140 9.85 -1.38 19.97
CA SER A 140 10.28 -0.69 21.18
C SER A 140 10.49 -1.76 22.22
N TYR A 141 11.75 -2.09 22.47
CA TYR A 141 12.38 -2.82 23.58
C TYR A 141 13.36 -3.86 23.04
N HIS A 142 14.61 -3.44 22.82
CA HIS A 142 15.77 -3.98 23.54
C HIS A 142 16.97 -3.05 23.42
#